data_AF-A0A1V9ZGN3-F1
#
_entry.id   AF-A0A1V9ZGN3-F1
#
_cell.length_a   1.000
_cell.length_b   1.000
_cell.length_c   1.000
_cell.angle_alpha   90.00
_cell.angle_beta   90.00
_cell.angle_gamma   90.00
#
_symmetry.space_group_name_H-M   'P 1'
#
loop_
_entity.id
_entity.type
_entity.pdbx_description
1 polymer ?
#
loop_
_entity_poly.entity_id
_entity_poly.type
_entity_poly.pdbx_seq_one_letter_code
_entity_poly.pdbx_strand_id
1 'polypeptide(L)'
;MASLPQAWTAVYPFTASRFLHEAVITMACFLLILCVGLAHLRPEHDDGPAVDTSVALHADRVHALWTDDTYQCIAWRSTASCSPHGRRKPSEDRPCTDVIEAGMSGFCEIRNRTSGEIFQVMLTACDSVKGKTFSCMDARAFTDFSILAAQSPSVPPPQPSPRVFANTTHGIVMSIYPSVLPNVYAIVRMLRFYNCLLPMELWYEPHQMPDVETNPILMALAENFGPLVIKPIDDARATGYMTKPFAVAHSQFDSVLFLDSDNLPTRDPTFLFTSAEFVESGAIFWPDYWHQASSPFNVHPRSLLWQLVDMPFVDMMEQESGQLVIDRRRCAAALAKVLFYALEQPQLLQRYGLVWGDKDLFRLAWVNTSTPFAFMPYPPALGGFTKDEYVESLTLVPAAFYTYSVSFCGIAMLQHDFDGRILFVHRNSVKLTGDTNQPPLVTHAQSSTLPLLADPRVGHGKDYVVHLFGNTLGQKACYTLPSHGSVQAVDAIDEHMAKVEKMAIHYAIEAGDMLRASTQRREDLRGPRWLPFLDLQAHHVHSDVVGTLYWLIIHAIVGGAAAWIWRQRSTEQRRKPDATPHHVL
;
A
#
# COMPACT_ATOMS: atom_id res chain seq x y z
N MET A 1 67.38 -6.74 -56.13
CA MET A 1 66.30 -7.72 -56.41
C MET A 1 65.06 -7.26 -55.66
N ALA A 2 63.94 -7.17 -56.38
CA ALA A 2 62.65 -6.58 -56.00
C ALA A 2 62.15 -7.07 -54.61
N SER A 3 61.41 -6.30 -53.81
CA SER A 3 60.20 -5.54 -54.18
C SER A 3 59.74 -4.63 -53.04
N LEU A 4 59.33 -3.41 -53.39
CA LEU A 4 58.32 -2.53 -52.78
C LEU A 4 58.29 -1.27 -53.66
N PRO A 5 57.12 -0.79 -54.12
CA PRO A 5 56.57 0.40 -53.48
C PRO A 5 55.02 0.55 -53.50
N GLN A 6 54.54 1.16 -52.41
CA GLN A 6 53.61 2.30 -52.31
C GLN A 6 52.42 2.39 -53.30
N ALA A 7 51.21 2.28 -52.73
CA ALA A 7 49.98 2.78 -53.35
C ALA A 7 49.69 4.21 -52.86
N TRP A 8 49.50 5.12 -53.83
CA TRP A 8 48.99 6.48 -53.64
C TRP A 8 47.49 6.54 -53.97
N THR A 9 46.74 7.23 -53.08
CA THR A 9 45.56 8.10 -53.31
C THR A 9 44.35 7.63 -54.13
N ALA A 10 43.19 7.58 -53.47
CA ALA A 10 41.94 8.12 -53.99
C ALA A 10 41.01 8.54 -52.84
N VAL A 11 40.88 9.86 -52.64
CA VAL A 11 39.91 10.50 -51.74
C VAL A 11 38.62 10.73 -52.54
N TYR A 12 37.49 10.21 -52.08
CA TYR A 12 36.15 10.59 -52.56
C TYR A 12 35.52 11.58 -51.56
N PRO A 13 34.92 12.69 -52.00
CA PRO A 13 34.31 13.67 -51.12
C PRO A 13 32.91 13.22 -50.67
N PHE A 14 32.72 13.05 -49.36
CA PHE A 14 31.39 12.95 -48.75
C PHE A 14 30.74 14.34 -48.78
N THR A 15 29.65 14.50 -49.51
CA THR A 15 28.91 15.77 -49.59
C THR A 15 27.91 15.88 -48.43
N ALA A 16 28.14 16.86 -47.54
CA ALA A 16 27.33 17.17 -46.35
C ALA A 16 25.84 17.51 -46.62
N SER A 17 25.45 17.66 -47.89
CA SER A 17 24.10 18.05 -48.33
C SER A 17 23.05 16.94 -48.10
N ARG A 18 23.41 15.66 -48.31
CA ARG A 18 22.45 14.55 -48.13
C ARG A 18 22.12 14.27 -46.66
N PHE A 19 23.11 14.41 -45.78
CA PHE A 19 22.92 14.19 -44.34
C PHE A 19 22.03 15.26 -43.71
N LEU A 20 22.16 16.53 -44.15
CA LEU A 20 21.29 17.62 -43.70
C LEU A 20 19.85 17.42 -44.15
N HIS A 21 19.63 16.95 -45.39
CA HIS A 21 18.29 16.70 -45.92
C HIS A 21 17.58 15.56 -45.20
N GLU A 22 18.28 14.45 -44.92
CA GLU A 22 17.70 13.34 -44.17
C GLU A 22 17.45 13.69 -42.69
N ALA A 23 18.32 14.49 -42.07
CA ALA A 23 18.11 14.97 -40.71
C ALA A 23 16.89 15.89 -40.58
N VAL A 24 16.68 16.81 -41.55
CA VAL A 24 15.53 17.73 -41.55
C VAL A 24 14.21 16.96 -41.77
N ILE A 25 14.19 15.97 -42.66
CA ILE A 25 13.00 15.14 -42.91
C ILE A 25 12.67 14.30 -41.67
N THR A 26 13.69 13.73 -41.03
CA THR A 26 13.50 12.92 -39.81
C THR A 26 12.97 13.77 -38.65
N MET A 27 13.49 14.99 -38.49
CA MET A 27 13.04 15.92 -37.45
C MET A 27 11.61 16.42 -37.72
N ALA A 28 11.24 16.66 -38.98
CA ALA A 28 9.88 17.03 -39.37
C ALA A 28 8.88 15.89 -39.13
N CYS A 29 9.24 14.65 -39.44
CA CYS A 29 8.41 13.47 -39.13
C CYS A 29 8.26 13.26 -37.62
N PHE A 30 9.34 13.48 -36.84
CA PHE A 30 9.29 13.36 -35.38
C PHE A 30 8.39 14.44 -34.75
N LEU A 31 8.47 15.68 -35.22
CA LEU A 31 7.59 16.77 -34.81
C LEU A 31 6.13 16.52 -35.20
N LEU A 32 5.87 15.91 -36.36
CA LEU A 32 4.51 15.56 -36.78
C LEU A 32 3.92 14.47 -35.88
N ILE A 33 4.72 13.45 -35.54
CA ILE A 33 4.32 12.37 -34.60
C ILE A 33 4.12 12.94 -33.19
N LEU A 34 4.96 13.89 -32.75
CA LEU A 34 4.78 14.56 -31.46
C LEU A 34 3.51 15.42 -31.43
N CYS A 35 3.20 16.16 -32.51
CA CYS A 35 1.99 16.96 -32.62
C CYS A 35 0.72 16.09 -32.68
N VAL A 36 0.75 14.95 -33.38
CA VAL A 36 -0.36 13.99 -33.42
C VAL A 36 -0.51 13.28 -32.06
N GLY A 37 0.61 12.93 -31.42
CA GLY A 37 0.62 12.36 -30.06
C GLY A 37 0.10 13.34 -29.01
N LEU A 38 0.47 14.62 -29.09
CA LEU A 38 -0.02 15.68 -28.20
C LEU A 38 -1.49 16.05 -28.48
N ALA A 39 -1.96 15.93 -29.73
CA ALA A 39 -3.37 16.09 -30.08
C ALA A 39 -4.24 14.93 -29.54
N HIS A 40 -3.67 13.74 -29.35
CA HIS A 40 -4.30 12.59 -28.70
C HIS A 40 -4.09 12.54 -27.18
N LEU A 41 -3.21 13.38 -26.63
CA LEU A 41 -3.00 13.59 -25.19
C LEU A 41 -3.68 14.89 -24.72
N ARG A 42 -4.87 15.19 -25.25
CA ARG A 42 -5.79 16.00 -24.45
C ARG A 42 -6.16 15.16 -23.24
N PRO A 43 -5.94 15.62 -22.00
CA PRO A 43 -6.67 15.06 -20.89
C PRO A 43 -8.14 15.24 -21.26
N GLU A 44 -8.87 14.15 -21.43
CA GLU A 44 -10.31 14.21 -21.21
C GLU A 44 -10.45 14.68 -19.76
N HIS A 45 -10.64 15.98 -19.58
CA HIS A 45 -11.46 16.44 -18.46
C HIS A 45 -12.81 15.82 -18.74
N ASP A 46 -13.05 14.66 -18.12
CA ASP A 46 -14.37 14.10 -17.94
C ASP A 46 -15.11 15.12 -17.07
N ASP A 47 -15.65 16.16 -17.72
CA ASP A 47 -16.71 17.00 -17.18
C ASP A 47 -17.99 16.15 -17.14
N GLY A 48 -17.93 15.03 -16.41
CA GLY A 48 -19.10 14.35 -15.91
C GLY A 48 -19.91 15.36 -15.09
N PRO A 49 -21.25 15.24 -15.09
CA PRO A 49 -22.08 16.19 -14.35
C PRO A 49 -21.57 16.29 -12.92
N ALA A 50 -21.28 17.52 -12.48
CA ALA A 50 -20.74 17.82 -11.15
C ALA A 50 -21.47 16.97 -10.11
N VAL A 51 -20.75 16.00 -9.57
CA VAL A 51 -21.37 14.96 -8.76
C VAL A 51 -21.63 15.54 -7.38
N ASP A 52 -22.90 15.66 -7.00
CA ASP A 52 -23.29 16.21 -5.72
C ASP A 52 -22.83 15.27 -4.59
N THR A 53 -21.81 15.70 -3.85
CA THR A 53 -21.18 14.96 -2.75
C THR A 53 -21.98 15.06 -1.44
N SER A 54 -23.06 15.85 -1.39
CA SER A 54 -23.86 16.07 -0.19
C SER A 54 -24.89 14.98 0.12
N VAL A 55 -25.09 14.02 -0.79
CA VAL A 55 -26.12 12.98 -0.64
C VAL A 55 -25.64 11.87 0.28
N ALA A 56 -26.04 11.92 1.54
CA ALA A 56 -25.96 10.77 2.44
C ALA A 56 -26.86 9.64 1.90
N LEU A 57 -26.27 8.47 1.64
CA LEU A 57 -27.01 7.30 1.15
C LEU A 57 -27.70 6.60 2.34
N HIS A 58 -28.97 6.92 2.58
CA HIS A 58 -29.76 6.30 3.63
C HIS A 58 -30.46 5.04 3.10
N ALA A 59 -29.86 3.88 3.36
CA ALA A 59 -30.46 2.57 3.09
C ALA A 59 -31.53 2.20 4.13
N ASP A 60 -32.46 1.33 3.75
CA ASP A 60 -33.38 0.74 4.72
C ASP A 60 -32.62 -0.18 5.67
N ARG A 61 -32.93 -0.08 6.97
CA ARG A 61 -32.24 -0.87 8.00
C ARG A 61 -32.94 -2.21 8.21
N VAL A 62 -32.21 -3.29 8.00
CA VAL A 62 -32.64 -4.65 8.38
C VAL A 62 -32.28 -4.88 9.85
N HIS A 63 -33.26 -5.30 10.65
CA HIS A 63 -33.11 -5.43 12.11
C HIS A 63 -32.90 -6.87 12.61
N ALA A 64 -33.06 -7.87 11.75
CA ALA A 64 -32.98 -9.27 12.11
C ALA A 64 -32.18 -10.06 11.06
N LEU A 65 -31.49 -11.10 11.52
CA LEU A 65 -30.77 -12.01 10.64
C LEU A 65 -31.74 -12.73 9.71
N TRP A 66 -31.32 -12.88 8.46
CA TRP A 66 -32.09 -13.59 7.45
C TRP A 66 -32.02 -15.11 7.62
N THR A 67 -33.16 -15.76 7.44
CA THR A 67 -33.27 -17.21 7.24
C THR A 67 -33.65 -17.52 5.78
N ASP A 68 -33.51 -18.77 5.35
CA ASP A 68 -33.91 -19.18 4.00
C ASP A 68 -35.42 -18.98 3.76
N ASP A 69 -36.23 -19.10 4.84
CA ASP A 69 -37.67 -18.91 4.78
C ASP A 69 -38.09 -17.43 4.74
N THR A 70 -37.26 -16.52 5.29
CA THR A 70 -37.59 -15.09 5.38
C THR A 70 -36.97 -14.28 4.25
N TYR A 71 -35.81 -14.67 3.72
CA TYR A 71 -35.10 -13.87 2.72
C TYR A 71 -35.57 -14.09 1.29
N GLN A 72 -35.73 -12.98 0.55
CA GLN A 72 -35.90 -13.01 -0.89
C GLN A 72 -35.20 -11.82 -1.54
N CYS A 73 -34.31 -12.09 -2.48
CA CYS A 73 -33.88 -11.05 -3.41
C CYS A 73 -34.92 -10.86 -4.53
N ILE A 74 -35.26 -9.61 -4.85
CA ILE A 74 -36.19 -9.27 -5.93
C ILE A 74 -35.42 -8.95 -7.20
N ALA A 75 -34.63 -7.87 -7.18
CA ALA A 75 -33.88 -7.38 -8.34
C ALA A 75 -32.90 -6.27 -7.94
N TRP A 76 -31.96 -5.99 -8.83
CA TRP A 76 -31.28 -4.69 -8.89
C TRP A 76 -32.17 -3.66 -9.58
N ARG A 77 -32.29 -2.48 -8.96
CA ARG A 77 -33.09 -1.36 -9.47
C ARG A 77 -32.17 -0.25 -9.97
N SER A 78 -32.14 -0.01 -11.27
CA SER A 78 -31.28 1.00 -11.89
C SER A 78 -31.87 2.41 -11.72
N THR A 79 -31.00 3.40 -11.54
CA THR A 79 -31.34 4.81 -11.31
C THR A 79 -30.44 5.75 -12.11
N ALA A 80 -30.96 6.94 -12.43
CA ALA A 80 -30.24 7.97 -13.17
C ALA A 80 -29.41 8.90 -12.27
N SER A 81 -28.54 9.69 -12.89
CA SER A 81 -27.83 10.82 -12.26
C SER A 81 -26.89 10.45 -11.12
N CYS A 82 -26.29 9.25 -11.16
CA CYS A 82 -25.34 8.78 -10.14
C CYS A 82 -25.88 8.90 -8.70
N SER A 83 -27.19 8.75 -8.54
CA SER A 83 -27.87 8.78 -7.25
C SER A 83 -28.82 7.59 -7.16
N PRO A 84 -28.74 6.77 -6.10
CA PRO A 84 -29.69 5.67 -5.89
C PRO A 84 -31.11 6.15 -5.57
N HIS A 85 -31.28 7.45 -5.28
CA HIS A 85 -32.59 8.11 -5.17
C HIS A 85 -32.98 8.84 -6.46
N GLY A 86 -32.17 8.73 -7.51
CA GLY A 86 -32.43 9.29 -8.81
C GLY A 86 -33.62 8.62 -9.52
N ARG A 87 -34.00 9.17 -10.66
CA ARG A 87 -35.12 8.64 -11.47
C ARG A 87 -34.86 7.17 -11.84
N ARG A 88 -35.84 6.30 -11.56
CA ARG A 88 -35.79 4.87 -11.94
C ARG A 88 -35.62 4.67 -13.45
N LYS A 89 -34.85 3.65 -13.81
CA LYS A 89 -34.62 3.19 -15.19
C LYS A 89 -35.01 1.70 -15.33
N PRO A 90 -36.31 1.38 -15.39
CA PRO A 90 -36.76 -0.02 -15.34
C PRO A 90 -36.23 -0.91 -16.48
N SER A 91 -35.91 -0.32 -17.64
CA SER A 91 -35.28 -1.05 -18.76
C SER A 91 -33.84 -1.49 -18.49
N GLU A 92 -33.21 -0.94 -17.45
CA GLU A 92 -31.84 -1.26 -17.01
C GLU A 92 -31.84 -2.03 -15.67
N ASP A 93 -33.01 -2.39 -15.13
CA ASP A 93 -33.10 -3.26 -13.95
C ASP A 93 -32.50 -4.64 -14.28
N ARG A 94 -31.87 -5.27 -13.29
CA ARG A 94 -31.20 -6.56 -13.48
C ARG A 94 -31.70 -7.61 -12.49
N PRO A 95 -31.75 -8.90 -12.86
CA PRO A 95 -32.00 -9.97 -11.90
C PRO A 95 -30.90 -10.03 -10.82
N CYS A 96 -31.20 -10.67 -9.70
CA CYS A 96 -30.30 -10.69 -8.54
C CYS A 96 -28.92 -11.30 -8.79
N THR A 97 -28.81 -12.21 -9.76
CA THR A 97 -27.59 -12.92 -10.11
C THR A 97 -26.64 -12.11 -10.98
N ASP A 98 -27.13 -11.02 -11.58
CA ASP A 98 -26.33 -10.22 -12.47
C ASP A 98 -25.30 -9.41 -11.69
N VAL A 99 -24.13 -9.25 -12.31
CA VAL A 99 -23.04 -8.47 -11.76
C VAL A 99 -23.35 -6.98 -11.90
N ILE A 100 -23.13 -6.26 -10.80
CA ILE A 100 -23.16 -4.80 -10.70
C ILE A 100 -21.71 -4.30 -10.67
N GLU A 101 -21.39 -3.44 -11.62
CA GLU A 101 -20.05 -2.92 -11.86
C GLU A 101 -19.88 -1.51 -11.29
N ALA A 102 -18.62 -1.10 -11.08
CA ALA A 102 -18.29 0.29 -10.76
C ALA A 102 -18.84 1.24 -11.83
N GLY A 103 -19.32 2.42 -11.43
CA GLY A 103 -19.99 3.37 -12.33
C GLY A 103 -21.51 3.20 -12.43
N MET A 104 -22.08 2.09 -11.94
CA MET A 104 -23.53 1.88 -11.93
C MET A 104 -24.21 2.60 -10.75
N SER A 105 -25.45 3.05 -10.96
CA SER A 105 -26.26 3.72 -9.93
C SER A 105 -27.57 2.98 -9.70
N GLY A 106 -27.93 2.72 -8.44
CA GLY A 106 -29.13 1.96 -8.10
C GLY A 106 -29.08 1.35 -6.71
N PHE A 107 -29.95 0.38 -6.47
CA PHE A 107 -30.03 -0.35 -5.20
C PHE A 107 -30.52 -1.77 -5.41
N CYS A 108 -30.19 -2.64 -4.46
CA CYS A 108 -30.77 -3.98 -4.37
C CYS A 108 -32.09 -3.92 -3.63
N GLU A 109 -33.14 -4.47 -4.23
CA GLU A 109 -34.45 -4.60 -3.63
C GLU A 109 -34.61 -6.03 -3.10
N ILE A 110 -34.79 -6.16 -1.79
CA ILE A 110 -35.00 -7.43 -1.10
C ILE A 110 -36.33 -7.41 -0.36
N ARG A 111 -36.89 -8.59 -0.06
CA ARG A 111 -38.19 -8.75 0.57
C ARG A 111 -38.12 -9.77 1.71
N ASN A 112 -38.78 -9.46 2.81
CA ASN A 112 -39.13 -10.44 3.81
C ASN A 112 -40.35 -11.25 3.32
N ARG A 113 -40.17 -12.55 3.06
CA ARG A 113 -41.23 -13.43 2.52
C ARG A 113 -42.42 -13.59 3.46
N THR A 114 -42.20 -13.52 4.76
CA THR A 114 -43.22 -13.77 5.78
C THR A 114 -44.04 -12.52 6.07
N SER A 115 -43.39 -11.35 6.22
CA SER A 115 -44.09 -10.09 6.47
C SER A 115 -44.54 -9.37 5.19
N GLY A 116 -43.90 -9.66 4.06
CA GLY A 116 -44.11 -8.96 2.79
C GLY A 116 -43.36 -7.62 2.68
N GLU A 117 -42.64 -7.21 3.71
CA GLU A 117 -41.87 -5.95 3.76
C GLU A 117 -40.73 -5.93 2.74
N ILE A 118 -40.51 -4.78 2.10
CA ILE A 118 -39.49 -4.57 1.07
C ILE A 118 -38.45 -3.60 1.59
N PHE A 119 -37.17 -3.92 1.37
CA PHE A 119 -36.02 -3.11 1.76
C PHE A 119 -35.19 -2.73 0.54
N GLN A 120 -34.76 -1.48 0.49
CA GLN A 120 -33.76 -0.95 -0.42
C GLN A 120 -32.40 -0.94 0.27
N VAL A 121 -31.50 -1.80 -0.19
CA VAL A 121 -30.18 -2.01 0.42
C VAL A 121 -29.08 -1.94 -0.64
N MET A 122 -27.82 -1.83 -0.21
CA MET A 122 -26.68 -1.67 -1.12
C MET A 122 -26.88 -0.50 -2.10
N LEU A 123 -27.35 0.63 -1.57
CA LEU A 123 -27.56 1.87 -2.33
C LEU A 123 -26.22 2.33 -2.90
N THR A 124 -26.15 2.47 -4.21
CA THR A 124 -24.90 2.70 -4.94
C THR A 124 -25.08 3.90 -5.83
N ALA A 125 -24.18 4.87 -5.68
CA ALA A 125 -23.86 5.89 -6.65
C ALA A 125 -22.71 5.43 -7.55
N CYS A 126 -22.43 6.15 -8.64
CA CYS A 126 -21.43 5.75 -9.63
C CYS A 126 -20.01 5.53 -9.05
N ASP A 127 -19.67 6.15 -7.92
CA ASP A 127 -18.38 6.01 -7.24
C ASP A 127 -18.42 5.16 -5.95
N SER A 128 -19.57 4.60 -5.57
CA SER A 128 -19.73 3.89 -4.29
C SER A 128 -18.87 2.64 -4.15
N VAL A 129 -18.37 2.11 -5.27
CA VAL A 129 -17.47 0.96 -5.36
C VAL A 129 -16.37 1.26 -6.37
N LYS A 130 -15.10 1.09 -5.97
CA LYS A 130 -13.92 1.34 -6.83
C LYS A 130 -13.31 0.02 -7.32
N GLY A 131 -13.38 -0.24 -8.64
CA GLY A 131 -12.69 -1.37 -9.28
C GLY A 131 -13.09 -2.76 -8.77
N LYS A 132 -14.24 -2.87 -8.11
CA LYS A 132 -14.82 -4.10 -7.58
C LYS A 132 -16.25 -4.24 -8.09
N THR A 133 -16.81 -5.44 -7.93
CA THR A 133 -18.17 -5.78 -8.36
C THR A 133 -18.90 -6.53 -7.26
N PHE A 134 -20.23 -6.52 -7.33
CA PHE A 134 -21.10 -7.29 -6.43
C PHE A 134 -22.36 -7.74 -7.19
N SER A 135 -23.22 -8.51 -6.54
CA SER A 135 -24.57 -8.80 -7.05
C SER A 135 -25.58 -8.67 -5.91
N CYS A 136 -26.87 -8.55 -6.23
CA CYS A 136 -27.89 -8.52 -5.17
C CYS A 136 -28.06 -9.86 -4.44
N MET A 137 -27.42 -10.94 -4.90
CA MET A 137 -27.28 -12.16 -4.11
C MET A 137 -26.46 -11.93 -2.84
N ASP A 138 -25.55 -10.95 -2.83
CA ASP A 138 -24.75 -10.63 -1.65
C ASP A 138 -25.54 -9.86 -0.57
N ALA A 139 -26.72 -9.33 -0.91
CA ALA A 139 -27.48 -8.43 -0.03
C ALA A 139 -27.80 -9.04 1.34
N ARG A 140 -28.04 -10.35 1.41
CA ARG A 140 -28.21 -11.08 2.68
C ARG A 140 -27.01 -10.90 3.60
N ALA A 141 -25.83 -11.31 3.12
CA ALA A 141 -24.59 -11.24 3.90
C ALA A 141 -24.22 -9.78 4.22
N PHE A 142 -24.47 -8.87 3.28
CA PHE A 142 -24.25 -7.44 3.47
C PHE A 142 -25.09 -6.87 4.63
N THR A 143 -26.38 -7.19 4.70
CA THR A 143 -27.26 -6.69 5.77
C THR A 143 -27.07 -7.43 7.10
N ASP A 144 -26.69 -8.71 7.06
CA ASP A 144 -26.41 -9.50 8.27
C ASP A 144 -25.11 -9.03 8.95
N PHE A 145 -24.16 -8.47 8.19
CA PHE A 145 -22.82 -8.07 8.67
C PHE A 145 -22.86 -7.15 9.90
N SER A 146 -23.64 -6.07 9.87
CA SER A 146 -23.67 -5.10 10.99
C SER A 146 -24.35 -5.69 12.23
N ILE A 147 -25.33 -6.56 12.05
CA ILE A 147 -26.02 -7.28 13.13
C ILE A 147 -25.04 -8.24 13.81
N LEU A 148 -24.32 -9.05 13.04
CA LEU A 148 -23.29 -9.97 13.54
C LEU A 148 -22.13 -9.22 14.20
N ALA A 149 -21.71 -8.09 13.62
CA ALA A 149 -20.71 -7.21 14.21
C ALA A 149 -21.17 -6.66 15.56
N ALA A 150 -22.45 -6.34 15.74
CA ALA A 150 -23.01 -5.83 17.00
C ALA A 150 -23.13 -6.92 18.07
N GLN A 151 -23.32 -8.17 17.66
CA GLN A 151 -23.43 -9.34 18.53
C GLN A 151 -22.09 -10.04 18.80
N SER A 152 -20.99 -9.52 18.25
CA SER A 152 -19.68 -10.14 18.35
C SER A 152 -19.25 -10.35 19.79
N PRO A 153 -18.73 -11.55 20.14
CA PRO A 153 -18.36 -11.88 21.51
C PRO A 153 -17.23 -10.97 21.99
N SER A 154 -17.19 -10.71 23.29
CA SER A 154 -16.08 -10.00 23.92
C SER A 154 -14.76 -10.71 23.63
N VAL A 155 -13.70 -9.93 23.46
CA VAL A 155 -12.34 -10.43 23.29
C VAL A 155 -12.00 -11.41 24.42
N PRO A 156 -11.38 -12.57 24.13
CA PRO A 156 -10.98 -13.52 25.16
C PRO A 156 -10.12 -12.84 26.24
N PRO A 157 -10.25 -13.24 27.52
CA PRO A 157 -9.37 -12.74 28.56
C PRO A 157 -7.91 -13.06 28.19
N PRO A 158 -6.96 -12.21 28.62
CA PRO A 158 -5.54 -12.44 28.34
C PRO A 158 -5.12 -13.82 28.85
N GLN A 159 -4.31 -14.53 28.06
CA GLN A 159 -3.73 -15.80 28.49
C GLN A 159 -2.80 -15.62 29.71
N PRO A 160 -2.58 -16.67 30.51
CA PRO A 160 -1.70 -16.59 31.67
C PRO A 160 -0.33 -16.01 31.29
N SER A 161 0.10 -14.99 32.03
CA SER A 161 1.35 -14.29 31.73
C SER A 161 2.55 -15.25 31.83
N PRO A 162 3.38 -15.40 30.77
CA PRO A 162 4.69 -15.99 30.90
C PRO A 162 5.43 -15.40 32.10
N ARG A 163 6.17 -16.21 32.84
CA ARG A 163 6.94 -15.74 34.01
C ARG A 163 7.84 -14.55 33.71
N VAL A 164 8.30 -14.43 32.46
CA VAL A 164 9.14 -13.33 31.94
C VAL A 164 8.47 -11.97 32.07
N PHE A 165 7.14 -11.92 32.15
CA PHE A 165 6.35 -10.68 32.20
C PHE A 165 5.54 -10.53 33.49
N ALA A 166 5.91 -11.27 34.54
CA ALA A 166 5.22 -11.21 35.81
C ALA A 166 5.09 -9.75 36.29
N ASN A 167 3.85 -9.35 36.60
CA ASN A 167 3.46 -8.01 37.07
C ASN A 167 3.58 -6.87 36.02
N THR A 168 3.76 -7.16 34.74
CA THR A 168 3.74 -6.13 33.69
C THR A 168 2.34 -6.00 33.08
N THR A 169 1.83 -4.77 33.04
CA THR A 169 0.52 -4.44 32.46
C THR A 169 0.64 -3.73 31.11
N HIS A 170 1.79 -3.11 30.83
CA HIS A 170 2.06 -2.38 29.59
C HIS A 170 3.14 -3.10 28.78
N GLY A 171 2.98 -3.15 27.47
CA GLY A 171 3.99 -3.72 26.59
C GLY A 171 3.82 -3.36 25.13
N ILE A 172 4.81 -3.75 24.33
CA ILE A 172 4.83 -3.53 22.89
C ILE A 172 4.43 -4.82 22.18
N VAL A 173 3.59 -4.72 21.17
CA VAL A 173 3.14 -5.84 20.35
C VAL A 173 3.52 -5.55 18.89
N MET A 174 4.11 -6.54 18.22
CA MET A 174 4.50 -6.43 16.81
C MET A 174 4.07 -7.68 16.05
N SER A 175 3.63 -7.52 14.80
CA SER A 175 3.51 -8.63 13.84
C SER A 175 4.83 -8.79 13.09
N ILE A 176 5.34 -10.01 12.97
CA ILE A 176 6.61 -10.33 12.32
C ILE A 176 6.45 -11.39 11.23
N TYR A 177 7.31 -11.30 10.21
CA TYR A 177 7.42 -12.25 9.11
C TYR A 177 8.86 -12.23 8.55
N PRO A 178 9.28 -13.21 7.72
CA PRO A 178 10.69 -13.42 7.43
C PRO A 178 11.45 -12.20 6.90
N SER A 179 10.88 -11.47 5.94
CA SER A 179 11.59 -10.36 5.26
C SER A 179 11.69 -9.08 6.09
N VAL A 180 10.97 -8.97 7.22
CA VAL A 180 11.06 -7.80 8.11
C VAL A 180 11.94 -8.01 9.33
N LEU A 181 12.48 -9.20 9.56
CA LEU A 181 13.32 -9.48 10.73
C LEU A 181 14.51 -8.52 10.91
N PRO A 182 15.20 -8.05 9.85
CA PRO A 182 16.21 -7.00 10.00
C PRO A 182 15.65 -5.68 10.56
N ASN A 183 14.44 -5.29 10.16
CA ASN A 183 13.78 -4.08 10.71
C ASN A 183 13.38 -4.30 12.16
N VAL A 184 12.76 -5.45 12.47
CA VAL A 184 12.36 -5.80 13.85
C VAL A 184 13.57 -5.77 14.77
N TYR A 185 14.70 -6.35 14.34
CA TYR A 185 15.94 -6.31 15.11
C TYR A 185 16.41 -4.88 15.35
N ALA A 186 16.40 -4.03 14.31
CA ALA A 186 16.74 -2.62 14.44
C ALA A 186 15.82 -1.89 15.43
N ILE A 187 14.50 -2.07 15.32
CA ILE A 187 13.51 -1.44 16.20
C ILE A 187 13.74 -1.83 17.66
N VAL A 188 13.90 -3.13 17.96
CA VAL A 188 14.15 -3.60 19.33
C VAL A 188 15.45 -3.02 19.87
N ARG A 189 16.53 -3.03 19.06
CA ARG A 189 17.81 -2.44 19.43
C ARG A 189 17.72 -0.94 19.72
N MET A 190 16.98 -0.20 18.90
CA MET A 190 16.75 1.23 19.10
C MET A 190 15.96 1.49 20.38
N LEU A 191 14.88 0.73 20.64
CA LEU A 191 14.12 0.84 21.89
C LEU A 191 15.05 0.63 23.10
N ARG A 192 15.88 -0.41 23.10
CA ARG A 192 16.84 -0.66 24.17
C ARG A 192 17.92 0.41 24.27
N PHE A 193 18.40 0.94 23.14
CA PHE A 193 19.33 2.08 23.11
C PHE A 193 18.71 3.33 23.78
N TYR A 194 17.43 3.57 23.58
CA TYR A 194 16.68 4.64 24.25
C TYR A 194 16.26 4.30 25.69
N ASN A 195 16.76 3.21 26.27
CA ASN A 195 16.43 2.71 27.60
C ASN A 195 14.94 2.35 27.80
N CYS A 196 14.21 2.06 26.72
CA CYS A 196 12.86 1.52 26.83
C CYS A 196 12.92 0.09 27.37
N LEU A 197 12.33 -0.14 28.54
CA LEU A 197 12.29 -1.43 29.23
C LEU A 197 10.97 -2.17 29.03
N LEU A 198 10.08 -1.66 28.16
CA LEU A 198 8.79 -2.29 27.92
C LEU A 198 8.98 -3.73 27.42
N PRO A 199 8.22 -4.68 28.00
CA PRO A 199 8.18 -6.05 27.49
C PRO A 199 7.55 -6.12 26.12
N MET A 200 7.97 -7.11 25.32
CA MET A 200 7.57 -7.19 23.91
C MET A 200 7.00 -8.56 23.54
N GLU A 201 5.93 -8.57 22.76
CA GLU A 201 5.40 -9.76 22.10
C GLU A 201 5.57 -9.65 20.58
N LEU A 202 6.29 -10.60 19.99
CA LEU A 202 6.43 -10.73 18.55
C LEU A 202 5.53 -11.85 18.04
N TRP A 203 4.47 -11.49 17.31
CA TRP A 203 3.45 -12.40 16.80
C TRP A 203 3.76 -12.82 15.37
N TYR A 204 3.64 -14.11 15.05
CA TYR A 204 3.96 -14.63 13.72
C TYR A 204 2.95 -15.66 13.23
N GLU A 205 2.81 -15.76 11.92
CA GLU A 205 2.05 -16.82 11.26
C GLU A 205 2.91 -18.09 11.15
N PRO A 206 2.55 -19.22 11.78
CA PRO A 206 3.42 -20.40 11.83
C PRO A 206 3.87 -20.93 10.47
N HIS A 207 3.00 -20.87 9.47
CA HIS A 207 3.30 -21.34 8.12
C HIS A 207 4.31 -20.45 7.37
N GLN A 208 4.45 -19.18 7.74
CA GLN A 208 5.42 -18.27 7.13
C GLN A 208 6.81 -18.34 7.79
N MET A 209 6.88 -18.81 9.04
CA MET A 209 8.11 -18.85 9.83
C MET A 209 8.39 -20.25 10.41
N PRO A 210 8.61 -21.27 9.56
CA PRO A 210 8.90 -22.62 10.03
C PRO A 210 10.22 -22.74 10.80
N ASP A 211 11.13 -21.77 10.65
CA ASP A 211 12.43 -21.73 11.29
C ASP A 211 12.47 -20.88 12.57
N VAL A 212 11.33 -20.41 13.08
CA VAL A 212 11.20 -19.46 14.20
C VAL A 212 12.09 -19.78 15.41
N GLU A 213 12.16 -21.04 15.84
CA GLU A 213 12.96 -21.48 17.00
C GLU A 213 14.47 -21.51 16.73
N THR A 214 14.86 -21.57 15.46
CA THR A 214 16.27 -21.69 15.03
C THR A 214 16.77 -20.43 14.31
N ASN A 215 15.90 -19.41 14.19
CA ASN A 215 16.23 -18.20 13.46
C ASN A 215 17.22 -17.36 14.29
N PRO A 216 18.42 -17.06 13.76
CA PRO A 216 19.48 -16.46 14.55
C PRO A 216 19.14 -15.04 15.03
N ILE A 217 18.33 -14.29 14.27
CA ILE A 217 17.88 -12.95 14.68
C ILE A 217 16.95 -13.08 15.89
N LEU A 218 15.96 -13.96 15.82
CA LEU A 218 14.98 -14.15 16.89
C LEU A 218 15.63 -14.67 18.18
N MET A 219 16.58 -15.61 18.06
CA MET A 219 17.37 -16.07 19.20
C MET A 219 18.17 -14.91 19.84
N ALA A 220 18.88 -14.12 19.02
CA ALA A 220 19.65 -12.98 19.51
C ALA A 220 18.76 -11.94 20.21
N LEU A 221 17.55 -11.69 19.70
CA LEU A 221 16.56 -10.81 20.34
C LEU A 221 16.10 -11.33 21.69
N ALA A 222 15.72 -12.61 21.77
CA ALA A 222 15.23 -13.21 23.00
C ALA A 222 16.32 -13.28 24.09
N GLU A 223 17.56 -13.58 23.71
CA GLU A 223 18.68 -13.77 24.64
C GLU A 223 19.27 -12.45 25.14
N ASN A 224 19.41 -11.45 24.27
CA ASN A 224 20.19 -10.24 24.57
C ASN A 224 19.34 -8.97 24.75
N PHE A 225 18.10 -8.95 24.26
CA PHE A 225 17.29 -7.74 24.19
C PHE A 225 15.87 -7.90 24.79
N GLY A 226 15.71 -8.89 25.70
CA GLY A 226 14.51 -9.08 26.49
C GLY A 226 14.17 -7.93 27.46
N PRO A 227 13.01 -7.97 28.15
CA PRO A 227 12.06 -9.07 28.16
C PRO A 227 11.22 -9.12 26.86
N LEU A 228 11.25 -10.27 26.18
CA LEU A 228 10.65 -10.46 24.86
C LEU A 228 10.19 -11.91 24.71
N VAL A 229 9.02 -12.12 24.10
CA VAL A 229 8.54 -13.46 23.71
C VAL A 229 8.08 -13.46 22.27
N ILE A 230 8.11 -14.64 21.67
CA ILE A 230 7.65 -14.88 20.30
C ILE A 230 6.40 -15.77 20.41
N LYS A 231 5.30 -15.37 19.76
CA LYS A 231 3.98 -16.01 19.89
C LYS A 231 3.39 -16.41 18.54
N PRO A 232 2.91 -17.65 18.38
CA PRO A 232 2.21 -18.05 17.17
C PRO A 232 0.82 -17.44 17.11
N ILE A 233 0.35 -17.13 15.91
CA ILE A 233 -1.04 -16.81 15.61
C ILE A 233 -1.78 -18.13 15.36
N ASP A 234 -2.70 -18.48 16.25
CA ASP A 234 -3.51 -19.71 16.22
C ASP A 234 -4.92 -19.45 15.66
N ASP A 235 -4.99 -18.69 14.57
CA ASP A 235 -6.22 -18.49 13.78
C ASP A 235 -5.83 -18.28 12.31
N ALA A 236 -6.21 -19.23 11.45
CA ALA A 236 -5.88 -19.18 10.02
C ALA A 236 -6.51 -17.99 9.28
N ARG A 237 -7.51 -17.32 9.86
CA ARG A 237 -8.13 -16.11 9.31
C ARG A 237 -7.28 -14.87 9.56
N ALA A 238 -6.46 -14.88 10.61
CA ALA A 238 -5.59 -13.77 11.00
C ALA A 238 -4.28 -13.78 10.20
N THR A 239 -4.38 -13.52 8.90
CA THR A 239 -3.23 -13.51 7.97
C THR A 239 -2.94 -12.13 7.41
N GLY A 240 -1.68 -11.85 7.07
CA GLY A 240 -1.25 -10.58 6.50
C GLY A 240 -1.58 -9.39 7.40
N TYR A 241 -2.36 -8.43 6.87
CA TYR A 241 -2.81 -7.26 7.62
C TYR A 241 -3.65 -7.59 8.86
N MET A 242 -4.37 -8.72 8.84
CA MET A 242 -5.27 -9.11 9.95
C MET A 242 -4.54 -9.67 11.16
N THR A 243 -3.22 -9.87 11.06
CA THR A 243 -2.37 -10.26 12.19
C THR A 243 -2.35 -9.18 13.27
N LYS A 244 -2.45 -7.88 12.92
CA LYS A 244 -2.33 -6.78 13.89
C LYS A 244 -3.54 -6.69 14.83
N PRO A 245 -4.79 -6.65 14.34
CA PRO A 245 -5.96 -6.70 15.23
C PRO A 245 -5.96 -7.96 16.10
N PHE A 246 -5.56 -9.11 15.53
CA PHE A 246 -5.44 -10.35 16.28
C PHE A 246 -4.42 -10.26 17.42
N ALA A 247 -3.21 -9.79 17.14
CA ALA A 247 -2.12 -9.67 18.09
C ALA A 247 -2.47 -8.70 19.23
N VAL A 248 -3.07 -7.55 18.92
CA VAL A 248 -3.56 -6.60 19.93
C VAL A 248 -4.67 -7.26 20.78
N ALA A 249 -5.64 -7.91 20.14
CA ALA A 249 -6.74 -8.56 20.84
C ALA A 249 -6.30 -9.73 21.74
N HIS A 250 -5.26 -10.47 21.37
CA HIS A 250 -4.80 -11.68 22.07
C HIS A 250 -3.51 -11.48 22.89
N SER A 251 -3.04 -10.24 23.01
CA SER A 251 -1.90 -9.91 23.88
C SER A 251 -2.13 -10.37 25.32
N GLN A 252 -1.08 -10.43 26.13
CA GLN A 252 -1.26 -10.58 27.58
C GLN A 252 -1.37 -9.22 28.31
N PHE A 253 -0.87 -8.14 27.70
CA PHE A 253 -0.77 -6.84 28.36
C PHE A 253 -2.15 -6.19 28.45
N ASP A 254 -2.44 -5.51 29.56
CA ASP A 254 -3.67 -4.73 29.70
C ASP A 254 -3.67 -3.54 28.73
N SER A 255 -2.53 -2.84 28.62
CA SER A 255 -2.31 -1.77 27.64
C SER A 255 -1.19 -2.12 26.67
N VAL A 256 -1.47 -1.93 25.38
CA VAL A 256 -0.59 -2.31 24.29
C VAL A 256 -0.20 -1.08 23.48
N LEU A 257 1.09 -0.90 23.24
CA LEU A 257 1.59 -0.14 22.09
C LEU A 257 1.79 -1.14 20.95
N PHE A 258 0.91 -1.13 19.95
CA PHE A 258 1.22 -1.86 18.71
C PHE A 258 2.23 -1.04 17.92
N LEU A 259 3.27 -1.68 17.41
CA LEU A 259 4.29 -1.04 16.59
C LEU A 259 4.58 -1.91 15.36
N ASP A 260 4.42 -1.34 14.18
CA ASP A 260 4.66 -2.07 12.94
C ASP A 260 6.14 -2.43 12.77
N SER A 261 6.37 -3.48 11.99
CA SER A 261 7.70 -4.04 11.78
C SER A 261 8.66 -3.12 11.01
N ASP A 262 8.21 -1.99 10.46
CA ASP A 262 8.97 -0.98 9.74
C ASP A 262 8.77 0.44 10.31
N ASN A 263 8.35 0.52 11.58
CA ASN A 263 8.10 1.78 12.27
C ASN A 263 9.17 2.09 13.34
N LEU A 264 10.09 2.99 13.01
CA LEU A 264 11.27 3.26 13.84
C LEU A 264 10.97 4.28 14.94
N PRO A 265 11.20 3.97 16.23
CA PRO A 265 11.07 4.95 17.30
C PRO A 265 12.25 5.92 17.31
N THR A 266 11.99 7.19 17.63
CA THR A 266 13.04 8.22 17.79
C THR A 266 13.49 8.41 19.25
N ARG A 267 12.71 7.89 20.20
CA ARG A 267 12.97 7.93 21.65
C ARG A 267 12.13 6.88 22.39
N ASP A 268 12.29 6.78 23.71
CA ASP A 268 11.46 5.92 24.57
C ASP A 268 9.97 6.33 24.50
N PRO A 269 9.07 5.45 24.01
CA PRO A 269 7.63 5.73 23.90
C PRO A 269 6.84 5.42 25.18
N THR A 270 7.48 4.98 26.27
CA THR A 270 6.80 4.56 27.51
C THR A 270 5.85 5.62 28.08
N PHE A 271 6.18 6.90 27.91
CA PHE A 271 5.37 8.03 28.40
C PHE A 271 3.93 8.04 27.83
N LEU A 272 3.69 7.40 26.68
CA LEU A 272 2.36 7.32 26.05
C LEU A 272 1.33 6.67 26.98
N PHE A 273 1.73 5.68 27.79
CA PHE A 273 0.82 5.01 28.75
C PHE A 273 0.42 5.89 29.94
N THR A 274 1.08 7.04 30.11
CA THR A 274 0.82 7.99 31.19
C THR A 274 0.39 9.36 30.67
N SER A 275 0.24 9.51 29.35
CA SER A 275 -0.22 10.76 28.75
C SER A 275 -1.66 11.03 29.19
N ALA A 276 -2.02 12.32 29.32
CA ALA A 276 -3.37 12.70 29.75
C ALA A 276 -4.43 12.14 28.80
N GLU A 277 -4.13 12.16 27.50
CA GLU A 277 -4.99 11.70 26.43
C GLU A 277 -5.24 10.19 26.49
N PHE A 278 -4.20 9.39 26.80
CA PHE A 278 -4.38 7.94 27.00
C PHE A 278 -5.13 7.64 28.30
N VAL A 279 -4.79 8.32 29.40
CA VAL A 279 -5.47 8.13 30.68
C VAL A 279 -6.96 8.47 30.55
N GLU A 280 -7.31 9.53 29.84
CA GLU A 280 -8.70 9.93 29.63
C GLU A 280 -9.46 8.97 28.70
N SER A 281 -8.89 8.62 27.55
CA SER A 281 -9.62 7.90 26.50
C SER A 281 -9.42 6.39 26.50
N GLY A 282 -8.26 5.90 26.94
CA GLY A 282 -7.86 4.50 26.84
C GLY A 282 -7.33 4.09 25.46
N ALA A 283 -7.27 5.00 24.48
CA ALA A 283 -6.68 4.71 23.17
C ALA A 283 -6.04 5.94 22.52
N ILE A 284 -4.90 5.77 21.83
CA ILE A 284 -4.26 6.81 21.01
C ILE A 284 -4.13 6.30 19.57
N PHE A 285 -4.60 7.10 18.62
CA PHE A 285 -4.46 6.85 17.18
C PHE A 285 -3.75 7.99 16.45
N TRP A 286 -3.08 7.65 15.37
CA TRP A 286 -2.38 8.59 14.50
C TRP A 286 -3.12 8.78 13.18
N PRO A 287 -3.13 10.01 12.62
CA PRO A 287 -3.64 10.25 11.29
C PRO A 287 -2.76 9.59 10.24
N ASP A 288 -3.43 9.16 9.19
CA ASP A 288 -2.82 8.74 7.95
C ASP A 288 -2.51 9.93 7.02
N TYR A 289 -2.09 9.66 5.78
CA TYR A 289 -2.04 10.65 4.73
C TYR A 289 -3.41 11.07 4.20
N TRP A 290 -4.43 10.23 4.40
CA TRP A 290 -5.64 10.30 3.60
C TRP A 290 -6.82 10.97 4.30
N HIS A 291 -7.54 11.72 3.50
CA HIS A 291 -8.87 12.24 3.78
C HIS A 291 -9.76 11.97 2.56
N GLN A 292 -11.08 12.00 2.71
CA GLN A 292 -12.03 11.64 1.64
C GLN A 292 -11.74 12.27 0.26
N ALA A 293 -11.19 13.49 0.21
CA ALA A 293 -10.89 14.19 -1.05
C ALA A 293 -9.61 13.70 -1.74
N SER A 294 -8.68 13.10 -1.00
CA SER A 294 -7.36 12.67 -1.46
C SER A 294 -7.11 11.17 -1.31
N SER A 295 -8.06 10.44 -0.71
CA SER A 295 -7.91 9.01 -0.43
C SER A 295 -7.92 8.17 -1.72
N PRO A 296 -6.89 7.33 -1.92
CA PRO A 296 -6.91 6.32 -2.99
C PRO A 296 -7.90 5.18 -2.67
N PHE A 297 -8.39 5.10 -1.44
CA PHE A 297 -9.29 4.06 -0.97
C PHE A 297 -10.76 4.48 -1.12
N ASN A 298 -11.68 3.57 -0.80
CA ASN A 298 -13.10 3.79 -0.96
C ASN A 298 -13.74 4.31 0.35
N VAL A 299 -13.09 5.29 1.00
CA VAL A 299 -13.52 5.90 2.27
C VAL A 299 -13.98 7.34 2.03
N HIS A 300 -15.19 7.49 1.48
CA HIS A 300 -15.82 8.78 1.17
C HIS A 300 -17.34 8.67 1.39
N PRO A 301 -18.11 9.77 1.42
CA PRO A 301 -19.51 9.78 1.91
C PRO A 301 -20.46 8.83 1.19
N ARG A 302 -20.20 8.52 -0.08
CA ARG A 302 -21.03 7.66 -0.92
C ARG A 302 -20.59 6.21 -0.96
N SER A 303 -19.50 5.86 -0.28
CA SER A 303 -19.02 4.48 -0.24
C SER A 303 -20.05 3.53 0.36
N LEU A 304 -20.14 2.31 -0.19
CA LEU A 304 -20.90 1.22 0.43
C LEU A 304 -20.42 0.87 1.84
N LEU A 305 -19.21 1.32 2.23
CA LEU A 305 -18.65 1.17 3.58
C LEU A 305 -19.66 1.52 4.67
N TRP A 306 -20.26 2.69 4.58
CA TRP A 306 -21.10 3.28 5.62
C TRP A 306 -22.39 2.49 5.86
N GLN A 307 -22.96 1.94 4.78
CA GLN A 307 -24.09 1.02 4.89
C GLN A 307 -23.67 -0.32 5.48
N LEU A 308 -22.52 -0.87 5.05
CA LEU A 308 -22.04 -2.17 5.53
C LEU A 308 -21.76 -2.13 7.04
N VAL A 309 -21.09 -1.08 7.53
CA VAL A 309 -20.77 -0.94 8.97
C VAL A 309 -21.91 -0.33 9.79
N ASP A 310 -23.05 0.01 9.15
CA ASP A 310 -24.23 0.66 9.74
C ASP A 310 -23.90 1.95 10.51
N MET A 311 -23.22 2.88 9.83
CA MET A 311 -22.81 4.18 10.40
C MET A 311 -23.00 5.31 9.40
N PRO A 312 -23.25 6.55 9.86
CA PRO A 312 -23.12 7.71 8.99
C PRO A 312 -21.64 7.92 8.59
N PHE A 313 -21.43 8.62 7.47
CA PHE A 313 -20.11 9.11 7.11
C PHE A 313 -19.53 10.00 8.23
N VAL A 314 -18.25 9.82 8.51
CA VAL A 314 -17.51 10.63 9.50
C VAL A 314 -16.39 11.38 8.79
N ASP A 315 -16.52 12.70 8.73
CA ASP A 315 -15.57 13.61 8.07
C ASP A 315 -14.33 13.85 8.94
N MET A 316 -13.45 12.85 8.97
CA MET A 316 -12.16 12.90 9.67
C MET A 316 -11.05 12.30 8.80
N MET A 317 -9.79 12.55 9.17
CA MET A 317 -8.67 11.84 8.54
C MET A 317 -8.78 10.33 8.79
N GLU A 318 -8.36 9.55 7.81
CA GLU A 318 -8.16 8.11 8.00
C GLU A 318 -7.07 7.89 9.06
N GLN A 319 -7.11 6.74 9.69
CA GLN A 319 -6.17 6.35 10.74
C GLN A 319 -5.05 5.46 10.18
N GLU A 320 -3.81 5.70 10.61
CA GLU A 320 -2.66 4.85 10.32
C GLU A 320 -2.52 3.80 11.43
N SER A 321 -2.45 2.52 11.06
CA SER A 321 -2.38 1.38 12.00
C SER A 321 -0.96 0.89 12.26
N GLY A 322 0.04 1.53 11.66
CA GLY A 322 1.46 1.27 11.93
C GLY A 322 1.89 1.53 13.37
N GLN A 323 1.10 2.30 14.13
CA GLN A 323 1.24 2.43 15.57
C GLN A 323 -0.06 2.88 16.22
N LEU A 324 -0.36 2.30 17.37
CA LEU A 324 -1.53 2.65 18.18
C LEU A 324 -1.28 2.26 19.64
N VAL A 325 -1.95 2.95 20.55
CA VAL A 325 -1.91 2.62 21.98
C VAL A 325 -3.32 2.28 22.43
N ILE A 326 -3.54 1.12 23.04
CA ILE A 326 -4.88 0.66 23.44
C ILE A 326 -4.83 0.02 24.83
N ASP A 327 -5.65 0.51 25.75
CA ASP A 327 -6.09 -0.24 26.93
C ASP A 327 -7.18 -1.22 26.49
N ARG A 328 -6.84 -2.51 26.44
CA ARG A 328 -7.71 -3.56 25.92
C ARG A 328 -8.93 -3.80 26.79
N ARG A 329 -8.82 -3.54 28.09
CA ARG A 329 -9.91 -3.76 29.05
C ARG A 329 -10.94 -2.65 28.93
N ARG A 330 -10.48 -1.40 28.88
CA ARG A 330 -11.34 -0.23 28.71
C ARG A 330 -11.96 -0.16 27.32
N CYS A 331 -11.23 -0.60 26.30
CA CYS A 331 -11.68 -0.59 24.91
C CYS A 331 -12.25 -1.94 24.43
N ALA A 332 -12.68 -2.83 25.33
CA ALA A 332 -13.06 -4.20 24.98
C ALA A 332 -14.17 -4.30 23.92
N ALA A 333 -15.14 -3.38 23.92
CA ALA A 333 -16.21 -3.33 22.93
C ALA A 333 -15.69 -3.01 21.51
N ALA A 334 -14.87 -1.96 21.38
CA ALA A 334 -14.26 -1.61 20.12
C ALA A 334 -13.25 -2.67 19.64
N LEU A 335 -12.53 -3.29 20.58
CA LEU A 335 -11.58 -4.35 20.27
C LEU A 335 -12.27 -5.62 19.75
N ALA A 336 -13.43 -5.99 20.31
CA ALA A 336 -14.26 -7.07 19.77
C ALA A 336 -14.76 -6.72 18.36
N LYS A 337 -15.17 -5.47 18.13
CA LYS A 337 -15.65 -4.98 16.85
C LYS A 337 -14.58 -5.00 15.75
N VAL A 338 -13.37 -4.50 16.03
CA VAL A 338 -12.27 -4.50 15.05
C VAL A 338 -11.83 -5.93 14.74
N LEU A 339 -11.87 -6.84 15.72
CA LEU A 339 -11.56 -8.26 15.50
C LEU A 339 -12.60 -8.92 14.58
N PHE A 340 -13.87 -8.59 14.74
CA PHE A 340 -14.92 -9.02 13.80
C PHE A 340 -14.66 -8.47 12.39
N TYR A 341 -14.41 -7.16 12.24
CA TYR A 341 -14.09 -6.57 10.93
C TYR A 341 -12.88 -7.21 10.25
N ALA A 342 -11.89 -7.64 11.03
CA ALA A 342 -10.67 -8.27 10.53
C ALA A 342 -10.85 -9.75 10.15
N LEU A 343 -11.64 -10.52 10.92
CA LEU A 343 -11.67 -11.99 10.82
C LEU A 343 -12.98 -12.58 10.30
N GLU A 344 -13.99 -11.75 10.04
CA GLU A 344 -15.28 -12.21 9.54
C GLU A 344 -15.15 -12.87 8.15
N GLN A 345 -15.93 -13.93 7.93
CA GLN A 345 -15.99 -14.63 6.65
C GLN A 345 -17.44 -14.69 6.12
N PRO A 346 -17.70 -14.27 4.88
CA PRO A 346 -16.73 -13.72 3.91
C PRO A 346 -16.22 -12.33 4.33
N GLN A 347 -14.97 -12.00 3.98
CA GLN A 347 -14.35 -10.70 4.27
C GLN A 347 -14.94 -9.59 3.38
N LEU A 348 -16.19 -9.17 3.64
CA LEU A 348 -16.94 -8.24 2.78
C LEU A 348 -16.23 -6.89 2.59
N LEU A 349 -15.62 -6.34 3.65
CA LEU A 349 -14.84 -5.10 3.60
C LEU A 349 -13.71 -5.16 2.55
N GLN A 350 -12.98 -6.28 2.51
CA GLN A 350 -11.89 -6.50 1.55
C GLN A 350 -12.41 -6.89 0.17
N ARG A 351 -13.45 -7.74 0.11
CA ARG A 351 -14.09 -8.20 -1.13
C ARG A 351 -14.56 -7.01 -1.98
N TYR A 352 -15.16 -6.01 -1.34
CA TYR A 352 -15.64 -4.79 -2.00
C TYR A 352 -14.61 -3.66 -2.04
N GLY A 353 -13.39 -3.87 -1.53
CA GLY A 353 -12.33 -2.86 -1.54
C GLY A 353 -12.72 -1.58 -0.81
N LEU A 354 -13.51 -1.69 0.27
CA LEU A 354 -14.08 -0.55 0.98
C LEU A 354 -13.05 0.15 1.86
N VAL A 355 -12.07 -0.62 2.33
CA VAL A 355 -10.91 -0.20 3.12
C VAL A 355 -9.68 -0.97 2.64
N TRP A 356 -8.49 -0.49 2.99
CA TRP A 356 -7.24 -1.17 2.65
C TRP A 356 -6.66 -1.90 3.85
N GLY A 357 -6.77 -3.23 3.85
CA GLY A 357 -6.24 -4.05 4.95
C GLY A 357 -6.86 -3.66 6.28
N ASP A 358 -6.01 -3.45 7.29
CA ASP A 358 -6.40 -3.14 8.66
C ASP A 358 -6.41 -1.63 9.00
N LYS A 359 -5.81 -0.82 8.12
CA LYS A 359 -5.47 0.60 8.29
C LYS A 359 -6.51 1.43 9.06
N ASP A 360 -7.75 1.46 8.55
CA ASP A 360 -8.82 2.28 9.11
C ASP A 360 -9.83 1.49 9.96
N LEU A 361 -9.60 0.18 10.16
CA LEU A 361 -10.53 -0.70 10.86
C LEU A 361 -10.68 -0.33 12.34
N PHE A 362 -9.58 0.08 13.00
CA PHE A 362 -9.64 0.49 14.40
C PHE A 362 -10.47 1.76 14.55
N ARG A 363 -10.22 2.80 13.73
CA ARG A 363 -11.05 4.01 13.74
C ARG A 363 -12.52 3.69 13.54
N LEU A 364 -12.87 2.89 12.53
CA LEU A 364 -14.25 2.50 12.26
C LEU A 364 -14.89 1.79 13.46
N ALA A 365 -14.19 0.84 14.07
CA ALA A 365 -14.70 0.11 15.23
C ALA A 365 -14.90 0.99 16.47
N TRP A 366 -13.98 1.93 16.72
CA TRP A 366 -14.07 2.86 17.86
C TRP A 366 -15.24 3.83 17.69
N VAL A 367 -15.39 4.40 16.49
CA VAL A 367 -16.51 5.28 16.19
C VAL A 367 -17.84 4.50 16.23
N ASN A 368 -17.90 3.30 15.66
CA ASN A 368 -19.12 2.46 15.67
C ASN A 368 -19.62 2.18 17.09
N THR A 369 -18.69 1.89 18.00
CA THR A 369 -19.00 1.54 19.39
C THR A 369 -19.08 2.73 20.33
N SER A 370 -18.89 3.96 19.81
CA SER A 370 -18.74 5.18 20.62
C SER A 370 -17.67 5.06 21.72
N THR A 371 -16.64 4.23 21.48
CA THR A 371 -15.53 4.06 22.43
C THR A 371 -14.60 5.27 22.32
N PRO A 372 -14.24 5.94 23.42
CA PRO A 372 -13.34 7.09 23.40
C PRO A 372 -11.96 6.73 22.84
N PHE A 373 -11.35 7.67 22.12
CA PHE A 373 -9.94 7.62 21.71
C PHE A 373 -9.42 9.05 21.55
N ALA A 374 -8.13 9.21 21.82
CA ALA A 374 -7.37 10.38 21.44
C ALA A 374 -6.85 10.21 20.02
N PHE A 375 -6.93 11.29 19.23
CA PHE A 375 -6.44 11.33 17.87
C PHE A 375 -5.34 12.38 17.78
N MET A 376 -4.19 12.01 17.20
CA MET A 376 -3.04 12.91 17.13
C MET A 376 -3.38 14.17 16.32
N PRO A 377 -3.11 15.37 16.86
CA PRO A 377 -3.48 16.62 16.20
C PRO A 377 -2.55 17.01 15.05
N TYR A 378 -1.38 16.40 14.96
CA TYR A 378 -0.41 16.68 13.90
C TYR A 378 -0.52 15.63 12.79
N PRO A 379 -0.90 16.04 11.55
CA PRO A 379 -0.77 15.18 10.38
C PRO A 379 0.69 14.70 10.22
N PRO A 380 0.91 13.54 9.56
CA PRO A 380 2.26 13.07 9.31
C PRO A 380 3.02 14.06 8.40
N ALA A 381 4.28 14.32 8.71
CA ALA A 381 5.19 14.94 7.75
C ALA A 381 5.76 13.84 6.82
N LEU A 382 6.25 14.26 5.65
CA LEU A 382 6.90 13.35 4.69
C LEU A 382 8.40 13.34 4.94
N GLY A 383 8.97 12.17 5.21
CA GLY A 383 10.42 11.97 5.29
C GLY A 383 10.95 11.39 3.99
N GLY A 384 12.06 11.92 3.48
CA GLY A 384 12.61 11.48 2.20
C GLY A 384 13.88 12.21 1.79
N PHE A 385 14.12 12.28 0.49
CA PHE A 385 15.35 12.85 -0.09
C PHE A 385 15.03 13.80 -1.24
N THR A 386 15.97 14.69 -1.53
CA THR A 386 15.94 15.55 -2.73
C THR A 386 16.70 14.89 -3.88
N LYS A 387 16.34 15.21 -5.11
CA LYS A 387 16.93 14.57 -6.30
C LYS A 387 18.42 14.88 -6.46
N ASP A 388 18.88 16.08 -6.08
CA ASP A 388 20.29 16.46 -6.17
C ASP A 388 21.16 15.52 -5.32
N GLU A 389 20.72 15.23 -4.08
CA GLU A 389 21.42 14.32 -3.17
C GLU A 389 21.37 12.85 -3.63
N TYR A 390 20.24 12.41 -4.17
CA TYR A 390 20.09 11.02 -4.66
C TYR A 390 20.89 10.74 -5.94
N VAL A 391 20.88 11.66 -6.91
CA VAL A 391 21.61 11.51 -8.18
C VAL A 391 23.12 11.56 -7.96
N GLU A 392 23.61 12.41 -7.04
CA GLU A 392 25.02 12.45 -6.63
C GLU A 392 25.48 11.14 -5.97
N SER A 393 24.60 10.45 -5.24
CA SER A 393 24.95 9.20 -4.55
C SER A 393 25.08 7.97 -5.47
N LEU A 394 24.50 8.00 -6.67
CA LEU A 394 24.33 6.81 -7.53
C LEU A 394 24.93 6.93 -8.94
N THR A 395 25.37 8.12 -9.37
CA THR A 395 25.80 8.31 -10.77
C THR A 395 27.07 9.13 -10.94
N LEU A 396 27.90 8.76 -11.93
CA LEU A 396 29.06 9.51 -12.41
C LEU A 396 28.68 10.69 -13.34
N VAL A 397 27.38 10.92 -13.57
CA VAL A 397 26.87 11.89 -14.54
C VAL A 397 26.25 13.08 -13.80
N PRO A 398 26.67 14.32 -14.07
CA PRO A 398 26.16 15.51 -13.38
C PRO A 398 24.64 15.68 -13.50
N ALA A 399 23.99 16.14 -12.42
CA ALA A 399 22.55 16.36 -12.33
C ALA A 399 21.95 17.23 -13.46
N ALA A 400 22.77 18.07 -14.10
CA ALA A 400 22.42 18.96 -15.21
C ALA A 400 21.82 18.26 -16.46
N PHE A 401 21.98 16.93 -16.60
CA PHE A 401 21.47 16.18 -17.75
C PHE A 401 20.07 15.55 -17.56
N TYR A 402 19.43 15.69 -16.38
CA TYR A 402 18.12 15.09 -16.09
C TYR A 402 16.96 16.11 -16.11
N THR A 403 16.17 16.14 -17.19
CA THR A 403 15.13 17.14 -17.49
C THR A 403 13.72 16.90 -16.93
N TYR A 404 13.53 16.05 -15.90
CA TYR A 404 12.24 15.90 -15.22
C TYR A 404 12.33 16.25 -13.73
N SER A 405 11.47 17.17 -13.31
CA SER A 405 11.48 17.92 -12.05
C SER A 405 10.87 17.14 -10.88
N VAL A 406 11.68 16.41 -10.13
CA VAL A 406 11.31 15.95 -8.77
C VAL A 406 12.21 16.71 -7.81
N SER A 407 11.68 17.67 -7.05
CA SER A 407 12.47 18.38 -6.05
C SER A 407 12.63 17.56 -4.76
N PHE A 408 11.63 16.73 -4.43
CA PHE A 408 11.60 15.90 -3.22
C PHE A 408 10.79 14.61 -3.44
N CYS A 409 11.26 13.49 -2.89
CA CYS A 409 10.54 12.21 -2.85
C CYS A 409 10.38 11.76 -1.40
N GLY A 410 9.16 11.91 -0.85
CA GLY A 410 8.78 11.37 0.45
C GLY A 410 8.55 9.86 0.38
N ILE A 411 9.24 9.10 1.23
CA ILE A 411 9.22 7.63 1.28
C ILE A 411 8.87 7.06 2.66
N ALA A 412 8.73 7.93 3.67
CA ALA A 412 8.40 7.57 5.04
C ALA A 412 7.42 8.58 5.63
N MET A 413 6.59 8.14 6.58
CA MET A 413 5.76 9.02 7.40
C MET A 413 6.54 9.41 8.65
N LEU A 414 6.68 10.71 8.89
CA LEU A 414 7.21 11.26 10.13
C LEU A 414 6.03 11.61 11.04
N GLN A 415 5.85 10.84 12.10
CA GLN A 415 4.65 10.88 12.94
C GLN A 415 4.99 11.40 14.33
N HIS A 416 4.12 12.27 14.85
CA HIS A 416 4.43 13.11 15.99
C HIS A 416 3.83 12.59 17.30
N ASP A 417 4.33 13.08 18.43
CA ASP A 417 3.64 13.04 19.72
C ASP A 417 2.69 14.25 19.90
N PHE A 418 2.03 14.34 21.06
CA PHE A 418 1.12 15.45 21.40
C PHE A 418 1.84 16.81 21.57
N ASP A 419 3.17 16.82 21.69
CA ASP A 419 3.98 18.04 21.73
C ASP A 419 4.46 18.46 20.32
N GLY A 420 4.08 17.73 19.28
CA GLY A 420 4.47 18.00 17.89
C GLY A 420 5.88 17.53 17.55
N ARG A 421 6.52 16.71 18.39
CA ARG A 421 7.85 16.16 18.12
C ARG A 421 7.73 14.84 17.39
N ILE A 422 8.60 14.58 16.42
CA ILE A 422 8.63 13.30 15.69
C ILE A 422 8.96 12.19 16.69
N LEU A 423 8.04 11.25 16.88
CA LEU A 423 8.18 10.08 17.73
C LEU A 423 8.47 8.81 16.92
N PHE A 424 7.96 8.76 15.70
CA PHE A 424 7.98 7.58 14.84
C PHE A 424 8.37 7.94 13.40
N VAL A 425 9.25 7.14 12.81
CA VAL A 425 9.62 7.18 11.39
C VAL A 425 9.12 5.88 10.74
N HIS A 426 7.92 5.95 10.17
CA HIS A 426 7.27 4.80 9.55
C HIS A 426 7.71 4.66 8.09
N ARG A 427 8.59 3.70 7.82
CA ARG A 427 9.21 3.48 6.50
C ARG A 427 8.33 2.62 5.59
N ASN A 428 7.10 3.09 5.36
CA ASN A 428 6.05 2.36 4.64
C ASN A 428 6.39 2.05 3.16
N SER A 429 7.32 2.78 2.53
CA SER A 429 7.69 2.56 1.12
C SER A 429 8.96 1.73 0.95
N VAL A 430 9.99 1.97 1.78
CA VAL A 430 11.33 1.36 1.67
C VAL A 430 11.77 0.78 3.01
N LYS A 431 11.65 -0.55 3.15
CA LYS A 431 12.02 -1.26 4.39
C LYS A 431 13.53 -1.50 4.49
N LEU A 432 14.03 -1.76 5.70
CA LEU A 432 15.41 -2.21 5.93
C LEU A 432 15.56 -3.66 5.47
N THR A 433 16.66 -3.98 4.78
CA THR A 433 16.89 -5.33 4.25
C THR A 433 18.02 -6.06 4.97
N GLY A 434 18.85 -5.33 5.73
CA GLY A 434 20.09 -5.85 6.29
C GLY A 434 21.22 -6.01 5.25
N ASP A 435 21.06 -5.37 4.09
CA ASP A 435 22.13 -5.23 3.09
C ASP A 435 23.18 -4.23 3.60
N THR A 436 24.46 -4.62 3.52
CA THR A 436 25.60 -3.79 3.92
C THR A 436 25.71 -2.47 3.15
N ASN A 437 25.10 -2.40 1.96
CA ASN A 437 25.14 -1.24 1.08
C ASN A 437 23.85 -0.40 1.13
N GLN A 438 22.93 -0.66 2.07
CA GLN A 438 21.69 0.10 2.17
C GLN A 438 21.99 1.57 2.55
N PRO A 439 21.65 2.56 1.71
CA PRO A 439 21.89 3.96 2.02
C PRO A 439 20.79 4.53 2.94
N PRO A 440 21.10 5.57 3.72
CA PRO A 440 20.09 6.46 4.31
C PRO A 440 19.29 7.14 3.19
N LEU A 441 17.98 7.29 3.39
CA LEU A 441 17.04 7.87 2.44
C LEU A 441 16.19 8.98 3.04
N VAL A 442 16.10 9.08 4.36
CA VAL A 442 15.39 10.14 5.07
C VAL A 442 16.42 11.18 5.44
N THR A 443 16.66 12.15 4.55
CA THR A 443 17.60 13.26 4.74
C THR A 443 16.88 14.61 4.86
N HIS A 444 15.65 14.69 4.36
CA HIS A 444 14.81 15.87 4.35
C HIS A 444 13.40 15.54 4.85
N ALA A 445 12.72 16.55 5.38
CA ALA A 445 11.32 16.50 5.76
C ALA A 445 10.51 17.56 5.02
N GLN A 446 9.29 17.20 4.62
CA GLN A 446 8.29 18.13 4.14
C GLN A 446 7.09 18.10 5.10
N SER A 447 6.87 19.20 5.80
CA SER A 447 5.83 19.36 6.83
C SER A 447 4.68 20.26 6.35
N SER A 448 3.50 20.04 6.90
CA SER A 448 2.34 20.91 6.68
C SER A 448 2.41 22.15 7.58
N THR A 449 2.00 23.32 7.06
CA THR A 449 1.78 24.54 7.87
C THR A 449 0.36 24.70 8.39
N LEU A 450 -0.50 23.70 8.18
CA LEU A 450 -1.90 23.84 8.53
C LEU A 450 -2.04 24.13 10.04
N PRO A 451 -2.89 25.11 10.40
CA PRO A 451 -3.11 25.44 11.80
C PRO A 451 -3.69 24.22 12.52
N LEU A 452 -3.24 23.99 13.75
CA LEU A 452 -3.84 23.01 14.64
C LEU A 452 -5.27 23.41 14.97
N LEU A 453 -6.20 22.49 14.75
CA LEU A 453 -7.60 22.66 15.09
C LEU A 453 -7.83 22.19 16.53
N ALA A 454 -8.84 22.78 17.17
CA ALA A 454 -9.18 22.44 18.55
C ALA A 454 -9.66 20.99 18.72
N ASP A 455 -10.32 20.44 17.68
CA ASP A 455 -10.66 19.02 17.62
C ASP A 455 -9.85 18.36 16.49
N PRO A 456 -8.88 17.49 16.80
CA PRO A 456 -8.04 16.83 15.80
C PRO A 456 -8.82 15.87 14.89
N ARG A 457 -10.05 15.52 15.27
CA ARG A 457 -10.92 14.64 14.49
C ARG A 457 -11.67 15.40 13.40
N VAL A 458 -11.70 16.73 13.43
CA VAL A 458 -12.52 17.52 12.50
C VAL A 458 -11.61 18.45 11.70
N GLY A 459 -11.82 18.52 10.38
CA GLY A 459 -11.28 19.59 9.52
C GLY A 459 -9.84 19.44 9.04
N HIS A 460 -8.94 18.78 9.79
CA HIS A 460 -7.52 18.67 9.43
C HIS A 460 -7.26 18.04 8.06
N GLY A 461 -8.10 17.09 7.66
CA GLY A 461 -7.91 16.34 6.43
C GLY A 461 -8.26 17.09 5.15
N LYS A 462 -9.10 18.13 5.20
CA LYS A 462 -9.60 18.78 3.96
C LYS A 462 -8.51 19.49 3.18
N ASP A 463 -7.64 20.18 3.91
CA ASP A 463 -6.55 20.96 3.33
C ASP A 463 -5.22 20.19 3.31
N TYR A 464 -5.15 19.06 4.02
CA TYR A 464 -3.99 18.15 4.02
C TYR A 464 -4.12 17.17 2.85
N VAL A 465 -3.45 17.49 1.74
CA VAL A 465 -3.51 16.70 0.51
C VAL A 465 -2.13 16.14 0.18
N VAL A 466 -2.02 14.82 0.09
CA VAL A 466 -0.78 14.14 -0.31
C VAL A 466 -0.90 13.70 -1.77
N HIS A 467 0.09 14.07 -2.58
CA HIS A 467 0.16 13.67 -3.98
C HIS A 467 1.17 12.52 -4.17
N LEU A 468 0.78 11.50 -4.93
CA LEU A 468 1.70 10.54 -5.51
C LEU A 468 2.41 11.22 -6.69
N PHE A 469 3.66 11.60 -6.51
CA PHE A 469 4.45 12.28 -7.53
C PHE A 469 4.95 11.30 -8.60
N GLY A 470 5.14 10.03 -8.25
CA GLY A 470 5.61 8.99 -9.17
C GLY A 470 6.23 7.83 -8.43
N ASN A 471 6.97 7.00 -9.17
CA ASN A 471 7.65 5.84 -8.61
C ASN A 471 9.17 5.97 -8.75
N THR A 472 9.92 5.73 -7.67
CA THR A 472 11.41 5.67 -7.66
C THR A 472 11.88 4.40 -6.93
N LEU A 473 13.20 4.16 -6.80
CA LEU A 473 13.75 3.05 -6.00
C LEU A 473 13.13 1.66 -6.31
N GLY A 474 13.03 1.29 -7.58
CA GLY A 474 12.43 0.01 -7.97
C GLY A 474 10.91 -0.02 -7.82
N GLN A 475 10.25 1.03 -8.32
CA GLN A 475 8.78 1.20 -8.37
C GLN A 475 8.09 1.53 -7.04
N LYS A 476 8.81 2.06 -6.05
CA LYS A 476 8.24 2.56 -4.79
C LYS A 476 7.65 3.95 -4.97
N ALA A 477 6.48 4.16 -4.38
CA ALA A 477 5.76 5.43 -4.42
C ALA A 477 6.59 6.57 -3.79
N CYS A 478 6.60 7.72 -4.46
CA CYS A 478 7.09 9.00 -3.94
C CYS A 478 5.92 9.91 -3.63
N TYR A 479 5.89 10.43 -2.42
CA TYR A 479 4.83 11.32 -1.95
C TYR A 479 5.34 12.76 -1.78
N THR A 480 4.44 13.72 -2.00
CA THR A 480 4.72 15.16 -1.81
C THR A 480 3.47 15.90 -1.33
N LEU A 481 3.66 17.00 -0.59
CA LEU A 481 2.60 17.98 -0.30
C LEU A 481 2.61 19.08 -1.38
N PRO A 482 1.51 19.26 -2.15
CA PRO A 482 1.40 20.27 -3.20
C PRO A 482 1.09 21.65 -2.62
N SER A 483 1.55 22.71 -3.30
CA SER A 483 1.49 24.12 -2.86
C SER A 483 0.09 24.67 -2.58
N HIS A 484 -0.97 24.02 -3.07
CA HIS A 484 -2.35 24.49 -2.90
C HIS A 484 -2.94 24.29 -1.49
N GLY A 485 -2.24 23.58 -0.58
CA GLY A 485 -2.73 23.28 0.79
C GLY A 485 -1.91 23.87 1.94
N SER A 486 -1.03 24.85 1.70
CA SER A 486 -0.08 25.42 2.67
C SER A 486 1.08 24.46 3.05
N VAL A 487 2.14 24.56 2.23
CA VAL A 487 3.35 23.73 2.22
C VAL A 487 4.50 24.48 2.90
N GLN A 488 5.27 23.81 3.76
CA GLN A 488 6.61 24.31 4.13
C GLN A 488 7.66 23.92 3.10
N ALA A 489 8.75 24.68 3.11
CA ALA A 489 9.97 24.29 2.42
C ALA A 489 10.36 22.85 2.80
N VAL A 490 11.00 22.18 1.85
CA VAL A 490 11.65 20.90 2.12
C VAL A 490 12.91 21.23 2.90
N ASP A 491 12.90 20.95 4.19
CA ASP A 491 14.00 21.25 5.08
C ASP A 491 14.84 20.00 5.32
N ALA A 492 16.16 20.17 5.39
CA ALA A 492 17.03 19.11 5.85
C ALA A 492 16.62 18.74 7.29
N ILE A 493 16.52 17.44 7.59
CA ILE A 493 16.25 17.01 8.95
C ILE A 493 17.45 17.36 9.84
N ASP A 494 17.20 17.58 11.12
CA ASP A 494 18.28 17.84 12.06
C ASP A 494 19.21 16.63 12.23
N GLU A 495 20.38 16.88 12.83
CA GLU A 495 21.40 15.86 13.05
C GLU A 495 20.89 14.69 13.93
N HIS A 496 19.93 14.94 14.82
CA HIS A 496 19.36 13.91 15.67
C HIS A 496 18.50 12.94 14.85
N MET A 497 17.61 13.45 14.01
CA MET A 497 16.77 12.66 13.11
C MET A 497 17.61 11.92 12.05
N ALA A 498 18.65 12.55 11.51
CA ALA A 498 19.57 11.89 10.59
C ALA A 498 20.31 10.69 11.22
N LYS A 499 20.53 10.71 12.55
CA LYS A 499 21.12 9.58 13.29
C LYS A 499 20.14 8.42 13.48
N VAL A 500 18.83 8.69 13.56
CA VAL A 500 17.79 7.64 13.72
C VAL A 500 17.87 6.61 12.60
N GLU A 501 17.85 7.05 11.34
CA GLU A 501 17.89 6.12 10.20
C GLU A 501 19.25 5.41 10.08
N LYS A 502 20.35 6.14 10.27
CA LYS A 502 21.71 5.55 10.22
C LYS A 502 21.89 4.46 11.28
N MET A 503 21.39 4.69 12.49
CA MET A 503 21.41 3.71 13.57
C MET A 503 20.54 2.50 13.23
N ALA A 504 19.34 2.72 12.70
CA ALA A 504 18.46 1.63 12.28
C ALA A 504 19.09 0.76 11.17
N ILE A 505 19.70 1.38 10.16
CA ILE A 505 20.43 0.69 9.09
C ILE A 505 21.58 -0.14 9.68
N HIS A 506 22.38 0.45 10.58
CA HIS A 506 23.49 -0.27 11.21
C HIS A 506 23.01 -1.54 11.92
N TYR A 507 21.96 -1.45 12.74
CA TYR A 507 21.42 -2.63 13.42
C TYR A 507 20.77 -3.63 12.46
N ALA A 508 20.10 -3.17 11.40
CA ALA A 508 19.57 -4.07 10.38
C ALA A 508 20.69 -4.84 9.65
N ILE A 509 21.84 -4.18 9.39
CA ILE A 509 23.01 -4.84 8.80
C ILE A 509 23.54 -5.94 9.71
N GLU A 510 23.65 -5.71 11.02
CA GLU A 510 24.05 -6.74 11.98
C GLU A 510 23.13 -7.98 11.89
N ALA A 511 21.81 -7.76 11.83
CA ALA A 511 20.84 -8.84 11.65
C ALA A 511 21.02 -9.56 10.30
N GLY A 512 21.31 -8.81 9.22
CA GLY A 512 21.65 -9.38 7.92
C GLY A 512 22.90 -10.27 7.96
N ASP A 513 23.93 -9.88 8.71
CA ASP A 513 25.15 -10.67 8.90
C ASP A 513 24.86 -11.99 9.62
N MET A 514 23.96 -11.99 10.61
CA MET A 514 23.54 -13.23 11.30
C MET A 514 22.89 -14.22 10.33
N LEU A 515 22.04 -13.73 9.43
CA LEU A 515 21.39 -14.57 8.41
C LEU A 515 22.41 -15.12 7.39
N ARG A 516 23.35 -14.29 6.93
CA ARG A 516 24.44 -14.70 6.03
C ARG A 516 25.32 -15.77 6.68
N ALA A 517 25.74 -15.57 7.92
CA ALA A 517 26.57 -16.52 8.66
C ALA A 517 25.87 -17.86 8.91
N SER A 518 24.56 -17.84 9.24
CA SER A 518 23.75 -19.06 9.40
C SER A 518 23.62 -19.83 8.08
N THR A 519 23.42 -19.11 6.97
CA THR A 519 23.33 -19.70 5.63
C THR A 519 24.64 -20.37 5.23
N GLN A 520 25.77 -19.66 5.39
CA GLN A 520 27.11 -20.21 5.12
C GLN A 520 27.38 -21.48 5.93
N ARG A 521 27.05 -21.49 7.23
CA ARG A 521 27.23 -22.66 8.09
C ARG A 521 26.40 -23.86 7.64
N ARG A 522 25.17 -23.63 7.15
CA ARG A 522 24.31 -24.69 6.59
C ARG A 522 24.88 -25.25 5.29
N GLU A 523 25.52 -24.42 4.47
CA GLU A 523 26.20 -24.85 3.24
C GLU A 523 27.45 -25.67 3.56
N ASP A 524 28.27 -25.22 4.50
CA ASP A 524 29.48 -25.94 4.94
C ASP A 524 29.13 -27.33 5.52
N LEU A 525 28.05 -27.43 6.31
CA LEU A 525 27.56 -28.69 6.89
C LEU A 525 26.98 -29.67 5.86
N ARG A 526 26.48 -29.18 4.72
CA ARG A 526 26.00 -30.05 3.63
C ARG A 526 27.15 -30.71 2.86
N GLY A 527 28.39 -30.31 3.12
CA GLY A 527 29.59 -30.82 2.46
C GLY A 527 29.65 -30.45 0.97
N PRO A 528 30.81 -30.66 0.31
CA PRO A 528 30.91 -30.45 -1.13
C PRO A 528 29.95 -31.39 -1.86
N ARG A 529 28.99 -30.81 -2.59
CA ARG A 529 28.21 -31.56 -3.59
C ARG A 529 29.19 -32.00 -4.69
N TRP A 530 29.59 -33.27 -4.67
CA TRP A 530 30.19 -33.93 -5.82
C TRP A 530 29.13 -34.05 -6.92
N LEU A 531 28.97 -33.01 -7.73
CA LEU A 531 28.34 -33.14 -9.03
C LEU A 531 29.37 -33.82 -9.96
N PRO A 532 29.01 -34.89 -10.69
CA PRO A 532 29.88 -35.42 -11.72
C PRO A 532 30.09 -34.32 -12.76
N PHE A 533 31.36 -34.11 -13.12
CA PHE A 533 31.79 -33.26 -14.23
C PHE A 533 30.85 -33.38 -15.43
N LEU A 534 30.06 -32.33 -15.65
CA LEU A 534 29.64 -31.86 -16.97
C LEU A 534 29.12 -30.41 -16.81
N ASP A 535 29.74 -29.56 -17.61
CA ASP A 535 29.38 -28.19 -17.99
C ASP A 535 30.02 -26.97 -17.28
N LEU A 536 31.03 -26.49 -18.01
CA LEU A 536 31.55 -25.14 -18.24
C LEU A 536 31.27 -24.01 -17.22
N GLN A 537 32.39 -23.47 -16.74
CA GLN A 537 32.59 -22.22 -16.04
C GLN A 537 31.68 -21.07 -16.53
N ALA A 538 30.88 -20.53 -15.61
CA ALA A 538 30.37 -19.17 -15.68
C ALA A 538 31.10 -18.33 -14.62
N HIS A 539 32.32 -17.91 -14.95
CA HIS A 539 32.92 -16.75 -14.28
C HIS A 539 32.21 -15.48 -14.77
N HIS A 540 32.00 -14.54 -13.85
CA HIS A 540 31.56 -13.16 -14.01
C HIS A 540 31.23 -12.72 -15.44
N VAL A 541 29.93 -12.67 -15.73
CA VAL A 541 29.41 -11.92 -16.87
C VAL A 541 29.13 -10.49 -16.38
N HIS A 542 30.01 -9.57 -16.78
CA HIS A 542 29.72 -8.13 -16.77
C HIS A 542 28.35 -7.86 -17.42
N SER A 543 27.66 -6.84 -16.92
CA SER A 543 26.33 -6.36 -17.36
C SER A 543 26.18 -6.06 -18.86
N ASP A 544 27.25 -6.11 -19.65
CA ASP A 544 27.24 -5.77 -21.07
C ASP A 544 26.87 -6.95 -21.99
N VAL A 545 26.94 -8.20 -21.53
CA VAL A 545 26.65 -9.37 -22.39
C VAL A 545 25.15 -9.66 -22.47
N VAL A 546 24.39 -9.42 -21.40
CA VAL A 546 22.92 -9.56 -21.41
C VAL A 546 22.28 -8.46 -22.27
N GLY A 547 22.83 -7.24 -22.23
CA GLY A 547 22.44 -6.16 -23.13
C GLY A 547 22.71 -6.50 -24.60
N THR A 548 23.89 -7.06 -24.90
CA THR A 548 24.27 -7.42 -26.27
C THR A 548 23.45 -8.61 -26.82
N LEU A 549 23.15 -9.62 -25.99
CA LEU A 549 22.26 -10.73 -26.37
C LEU A 549 20.81 -10.29 -26.55
N TYR A 550 20.31 -9.41 -25.69
CA TYR A 550 18.98 -8.80 -25.84
C TYR A 550 18.88 -7.96 -27.13
N TRP A 551 19.94 -7.21 -27.45
CA TRP A 551 20.03 -6.40 -28.67
C TRP A 551 20.11 -7.27 -29.95
N LEU A 552 20.89 -8.37 -29.92
CA LEU A 552 20.99 -9.31 -31.04
C LEU A 552 19.69 -10.08 -31.28
N ILE A 553 18.98 -10.47 -30.22
CA ILE A 553 17.69 -11.18 -30.31
C ILE A 553 16.60 -10.25 -30.87
N ILE A 554 16.53 -9.01 -30.40
CA ILE A 554 15.57 -8.02 -30.94
C ILE A 554 15.87 -7.69 -32.40
N HIS A 555 17.15 -7.50 -32.78
CA HIS A 555 17.50 -7.24 -34.18
C HIS A 555 17.30 -8.44 -35.10
N ALA A 556 17.46 -9.67 -34.60
CA ALA A 556 17.13 -10.88 -35.36
C ALA A 556 15.61 -11.05 -35.55
N ILE A 557 14.80 -10.72 -34.55
CA ILE A 557 13.32 -10.79 -34.61
C ILE A 557 12.77 -9.66 -35.50
N VAL A 558 13.26 -8.43 -35.34
CA VAL A 558 12.83 -7.26 -36.15
C VAL A 558 13.34 -7.38 -37.58
N GLY A 559 14.58 -7.83 -37.79
CA GLY A 559 15.14 -8.12 -39.11
C GLY A 559 14.44 -9.29 -39.82
N GLY A 560 14.07 -10.34 -39.07
CA GLY A 560 13.28 -11.47 -39.56
C GLY A 560 11.85 -11.09 -39.94
N ALA A 561 11.20 -10.23 -39.15
CA ALA A 561 9.87 -9.71 -39.45
C ALA A 561 9.88 -8.77 -40.67
N ALA A 562 10.89 -7.91 -40.81
CA ALA A 562 11.06 -7.04 -41.97
C ALA A 562 11.35 -7.86 -43.25
N ALA A 563 12.16 -8.90 -43.17
CA ALA A 563 12.43 -9.82 -44.28
C ALA A 563 11.20 -10.64 -44.68
N TRP A 564 10.36 -11.06 -43.70
CA TRP A 564 9.10 -11.77 -43.96
C TRP A 564 8.04 -10.87 -44.62
N ILE A 565 7.88 -9.63 -44.15
CA ILE A 565 6.97 -8.63 -44.73
C ILE A 565 7.41 -8.22 -46.15
N TRP A 566 8.73 -8.09 -46.39
CA TRP A 566 9.28 -7.81 -47.72
C TRP A 566 9.08 -9.00 -48.68
N ARG A 567 9.22 -10.24 -48.19
CA ARG A 567 8.99 -11.45 -48.98
C ARG A 567 7.52 -11.61 -49.36
N GLN A 568 6.58 -11.31 -48.45
CA GLN A 568 5.13 -11.31 -48.72
C GLN A 568 4.73 -10.26 -49.78
N ARG A 569 5.26 -9.04 -49.70
CA ARG A 569 5.03 -7.99 -50.71
C ARG A 569 5.63 -8.31 -52.08
N SER A 570 6.77 -9.02 -52.13
CA SER A 570 7.40 -9.45 -53.39
C SER A 570 6.63 -10.57 -54.11
N THR A 571 5.86 -11.38 -53.35
CA THR A 571 5.06 -12.47 -53.91
C THR A 571 3.70 -12.00 -54.46
N GLU A 572 3.13 -10.93 -53.93
CA GLU A 572 1.85 -10.36 -54.42
C GLU A 572 1.98 -9.58 -55.73
N GLN A 573 3.17 -9.07 -56.08
CA GLN A 573 3.40 -8.40 -57.38
C GLN A 573 3.54 -9.34 -58.59
N ARG A 574 3.52 -10.66 -58.41
CA ARG A 574 3.72 -11.64 -59.50
C ARG A 574 2.48 -12.43 -59.95
N ARG A 575 1.26 -12.07 -59.50
CA ARG A 575 0.02 -12.69 -60.00
C ARG A 575 -1.05 -11.66 -60.38
N LYS A 576 -1.02 -11.24 -61.65
CA LYS A 576 -2.23 -10.99 -62.45
C LYS A 576 -2.28 -12.09 -63.52
N PRO A 577 -3.44 -12.71 -63.81
CA PRO A 577 -4.31 -12.13 -64.83
C PRO A 577 -5.84 -12.31 -64.63
N ASP A 578 -6.56 -11.39 -65.27
CA ASP A 578 -7.83 -11.47 -66.01
C ASP A 578 -9.14 -12.10 -65.48
N ALA A 579 -10.17 -11.27 -65.63
CA ALA A 579 -11.53 -11.53 -66.13
C ALA A 579 -12.54 -12.37 -65.30
N THR A 580 -13.54 -11.64 -64.80
CA THR A 580 -15.01 -11.89 -64.66
C THR A 580 -15.66 -13.07 -65.40
N PRO A 581 -16.95 -13.38 -65.16
CA PRO A 581 -17.74 -13.47 -63.91
C PRO A 581 -18.60 -14.78 -63.88
N HIS A 582 -19.39 -15.03 -62.82
CA HIS A 582 -20.81 -15.47 -62.86
C HIS A 582 -21.30 -16.24 -61.61
N HIS A 583 -22.51 -15.83 -61.19
CA HIS A 583 -23.65 -16.58 -60.63
C HIS A 583 -23.55 -17.27 -59.25
N VAL A 584 -24.35 -16.80 -58.28
CA VAL A 584 -25.64 -17.38 -57.82
C VAL A 584 -25.39 -18.66 -57.01
N LEU A 585 -25.63 -18.71 -55.70
CA LEU A 585 -26.87 -18.46 -54.95
C LEU A 585 -26.52 -18.05 -53.50
#